data_AF-A0A7D7ZNM8-F1
#
_entry.id   AF-A0A7D7ZNM8-F1
#
_cell.length_a   1.000
_cell.length_b   1.000
_cell.length_c   1.000
_cell.angle_alpha   90.00
_cell.angle_beta   90.00
_cell.angle_gamma   90.00
#
_symmetry.space_group_name_H-M   'P 1'
#
loop_
_entity.id
_entity.type
_entity.pdbx_description
1 polymer ?
#
loop_
_entity_poly.entity_id
_entity_poly.type
_entity_poly.pdbx_seq_one_letter_code
_entity_poly.pdbx_strand_id
1 'polypeptide(L)'
;MKIDSLENAIDIFKGASIEHGKASEEGNYKVGNKNYYKIVDAAKYLNENDAIHELLQLLNNENVSVQLWAATYLLENHENEAIKLLTSISKKNITHFSFNAQITLDEWKSGDLKLQY
;
A
#
# COMPACT_ATOMS: atom_id res chain seq x y z
N MET A 1 -3.09 17.59 4.42
CA MET A 1 -1.66 17.55 4.07
C MET A 1 -1.53 18.16 2.68
N LYS A 2 -0.49 18.91 2.36
CA LYS A 2 -0.30 19.44 1.01
C LYS A 2 0.58 18.46 0.23
N ILE A 3 0.12 18.04 -0.94
CA ILE A 3 0.90 17.29 -1.94
C ILE A 3 1.12 18.26 -3.09
N ASP A 4 2.37 18.53 -3.45
CA ASP A 4 2.73 19.55 -4.44
C ASP A 4 3.53 19.02 -5.63
N SER A 5 3.90 17.74 -5.62
CA SER A 5 4.63 17.08 -6.69
C SER A 5 4.47 15.56 -6.61
N LEU A 6 4.78 14.87 -7.71
CA LEU A 6 4.79 13.40 -7.77
C LEU A 6 5.80 12.81 -6.78
N GLU A 7 7.01 13.37 -6.71
CA GLU A 7 8.05 12.94 -5.76
C GLU A 7 7.56 13.07 -4.31
N ASN A 8 6.94 14.22 -3.98
CA ASN A 8 6.37 14.42 -2.65
C ASN A 8 5.24 13.41 -2.33
N ALA A 9 4.40 13.07 -3.31
CA ALA A 9 3.36 12.05 -3.14
C ALA A 9 3.95 10.67 -2.82
N ILE A 10 5.01 10.27 -3.54
CA ILE A 10 5.70 8.99 -3.33
C ILE A 10 6.35 8.94 -1.94
N ASP A 11 7.01 10.03 -1.53
CA ASP A 11 7.63 10.13 -0.20
C ASP A 11 6.59 10.06 0.92
N ILE A 12 5.47 10.76 0.76
CA ILE A 12 4.33 10.69 1.69
C ILE A 12 3.78 9.27 1.75
N PHE A 13 3.55 8.63 0.60
CA PHE A 13 3.03 7.26 0.52
C PHE A 13 3.95 6.30 1.26
N LYS A 14 5.25 6.36 0.99
CA LYS A 14 6.28 5.53 1.64
C LYS A 14 6.34 5.77 3.14
N GLY A 15 6.47 7.03 3.57
CA GLY A 15 6.57 7.39 4.98
C GLY A 15 5.30 7.00 5.76
N ALA A 16 4.12 7.26 5.20
CA ALA A 16 2.86 6.90 5.83
C ALA A 16 2.66 5.38 5.89
N SER A 17 3.08 4.63 4.87
CA SER A 17 3.03 3.16 4.89
C SER A 17 3.88 2.58 6.03
N ILE A 18 5.08 3.10 6.25
CA ILE A 18 5.97 2.68 7.35
C ILE A 18 5.28 2.93 8.70
N GLU A 19 4.78 4.14 8.92
CA GLU A 19 4.16 4.52 10.19
C GLU A 19 2.82 3.80 10.42
N HIS A 20 2.06 3.51 9.35
CA HIS A 20 0.86 2.69 9.43
C HIS A 20 1.20 1.25 9.89
N GLY A 21 2.24 0.64 9.33
CA GLY A 21 2.67 -0.71 9.70
C GLY A 21 3.06 -0.80 11.18
N LYS A 22 3.89 0.13 11.67
CA LYS A 22 4.27 0.21 13.09
C LYS A 22 3.06 0.38 14.00
N ALA A 23 2.19 1.33 13.69
CA ALA A 23 1.01 1.61 14.50
C ALA A 23 0.03 0.42 14.53
N SER A 24 -0.05 -0.36 13.45
CA SER A 24 -0.87 -1.58 13.39
C SER A 24 -0.32 -2.67 14.31
N GLU A 25 1.01 -2.85 14.33
CA GLU A 25 1.68 -3.79 15.23
C GLU A 25 1.53 -3.40 16.71
N GLU A 26 1.58 -2.10 17.00
CA GLU A 26 1.42 -1.56 18.37
C GLU A 26 -0.05 -1.44 18.81
N GLY A 27 -1.02 -1.68 17.92
CA GLY A 27 -2.44 -1.47 18.21
C GLY A 27 -2.86 0.01 18.34
N ASN A 28 -2.02 0.94 17.87
CA ASN A 28 -2.29 2.37 17.90
C ASN A 28 -3.17 2.83 16.72
N TYR A 29 -4.45 2.47 16.78
CA TYR A 29 -5.41 2.76 15.70
C TYR A 29 -5.51 4.25 15.34
N LYS A 30 -5.26 5.17 16.27
CA LYS A 30 -5.30 6.62 15.98
C LYS A 30 -4.19 7.02 15.02
N VAL A 31 -2.97 6.51 15.24
CA VAL A 31 -1.83 6.75 14.35
C VAL A 31 -1.97 5.95 13.06
N GLY A 32 -2.44 4.70 13.15
CA GLY A 32 -2.75 3.87 12.00
C GLY A 32 -3.71 4.57 11.04
N ASN A 33 -4.90 4.93 11.52
CA ASN A 33 -5.93 5.60 10.72
C ASN A 33 -5.44 6.92 10.13
N LYS A 34 -4.69 7.72 10.90
CA LYS A 34 -4.12 8.98 10.37
C LYS A 34 -3.19 8.73 9.18
N ASN A 35 -2.34 7.70 9.24
CA ASN A 35 -1.43 7.40 8.14
C ASN A 35 -2.12 6.66 6.99
N TYR A 36 -3.17 5.89 7.27
CA TYR A 36 -4.04 5.33 6.23
C TYR A 36 -4.58 6.44 5.31
N TYR A 37 -5.16 7.51 5.87
CA TYR A 37 -5.65 8.63 5.05
C TYR A 37 -4.55 9.30 4.22
N LYS A 38 -3.32 9.39 4.74
CA LYS A 38 -2.19 9.92 3.95
C LYS A 38 -1.80 9.02 2.78
N ILE A 39 -1.85 7.70 2.97
CA ILE A 39 -1.60 6.72 1.91
C ILE A 39 -2.65 6.88 0.81
N VAL A 40 -3.93 6.94 1.20
CA VAL A 40 -5.06 7.18 0.28
C VAL A 40 -4.88 8.50 -0.47
N ASP A 41 -4.66 9.61 0.24
CA ASP A 41 -4.48 10.93 -0.39
C ASP A 41 -3.32 10.94 -1.39
N ALA A 42 -2.21 10.26 -1.08
CA ALA A 42 -1.06 10.16 -1.97
C ALA A 42 -1.34 9.27 -3.19
N ALA A 43 -1.98 8.11 -3.00
CA ALA A 43 -2.36 7.23 -4.09
C ALA A 43 -3.37 7.91 -5.02
N LYS A 44 -4.34 8.63 -4.46
CA LYS A 44 -5.27 9.48 -5.20
C LYS A 44 -4.55 10.48 -6.08
N TYR A 45 -3.65 11.26 -5.49
CA TYR A 45 -2.90 12.29 -6.22
C TYR A 45 -2.10 11.67 -7.37
N LEU A 46 -1.43 10.54 -7.14
CA LEU A 46 -0.71 9.83 -8.19
C LEU A 46 -1.66 9.34 -9.29
N ASN A 47 -2.81 8.77 -8.93
CA ASN A 47 -3.80 8.28 -9.89
C ASN A 47 -4.42 9.41 -10.73
N GLU A 48 -4.79 10.53 -10.11
CA GLU A 48 -5.34 11.72 -10.80
C GLU A 48 -4.34 12.39 -11.75
N ASN A 49 -3.05 12.10 -11.60
CA ASN A 49 -1.98 12.60 -12.46
C ASN A 49 -1.39 11.49 -13.36
N ASP A 50 -2.11 10.39 -13.59
CA ASP A 50 -1.70 9.24 -14.42
C ASP A 50 -0.34 8.61 -14.00
N ALA A 51 0.04 8.79 -12.73
CA ALA A 51 1.35 8.47 -12.18
C ALA A 51 1.31 7.33 -11.13
N ILE A 52 0.21 6.58 -11.02
CA ILE A 52 0.10 5.47 -10.06
C ILE A 52 1.14 4.37 -10.30
N HIS A 53 1.56 4.20 -11.56
CA HIS A 53 2.62 3.26 -11.97
C HIS A 53 3.98 3.56 -11.32
N GLU A 54 4.22 4.79 -10.85
CA GLU A 54 5.44 5.14 -10.11
C GLU A 54 5.59 4.33 -8.82
N LEU A 55 4.51 3.77 -8.26
CA LEU A 55 4.58 2.88 -7.11
C LEU A 55 5.29 1.55 -7.40
N LEU A 56 5.52 1.18 -8.66
CA LEU A 56 6.29 -0.02 -9.04
C LEU A 56 7.69 -0.02 -8.42
N GLN A 57 8.31 1.16 -8.30
CA GLN A 57 9.64 1.29 -7.69
C GLN A 57 9.65 0.86 -6.21
N LEU A 58 8.49 0.92 -5.54
CA LEU A 58 8.34 0.57 -4.13
C LEU A 58 8.12 -0.92 -3.88
N LEU A 59 7.89 -1.73 -4.93
CA LEU A 59 7.75 -3.18 -4.80
C LEU A 59 9.03 -3.86 -4.27
N ASN A 60 10.19 -3.25 -4.48
CA ASN A 60 11.49 -3.72 -3.97
C ASN A 60 11.96 -2.98 -2.71
N ASN A 61 11.06 -2.24 -2.04
CA ASN A 61 11.43 -1.50 -0.83
C ASN A 61 11.83 -2.46 0.31
N GLU A 62 12.76 -2.01 1.17
CA GLU A 62 13.20 -2.79 2.34
C GLU A 62 12.09 -2.99 3.39
N ASN A 63 11.09 -2.10 3.43
CA ASN A 63 9.99 -2.16 4.38
C ASN A 63 8.78 -2.89 3.79
N VAL A 64 8.37 -3.97 4.45
CA VAL A 64 7.25 -4.82 4.02
C VAL A 64 5.91 -4.08 3.99
N SER A 65 5.69 -3.11 4.87
CA SER A 65 4.46 -2.30 4.86
C SER A 65 4.37 -1.45 3.59
N VAL A 66 5.50 -0.85 3.17
CA VAL A 66 5.60 -0.09 1.91
C VAL A 66 5.30 -1.00 0.72
N GLN A 67 5.91 -2.18 0.68
CA GLN A 67 5.67 -3.18 -0.37
C GLN A 67 4.19 -3.59 -0.44
N LEU A 68 3.58 -3.89 0.72
CA LEU A 68 2.19 -4.32 0.83
C LEU A 68 1.22 -3.25 0.29
N TRP A 69 1.38 -2.00 0.72
CA TRP A 69 0.53 -0.90 0.28
C TRP A 69 0.73 -0.60 -1.21
N ALA A 70 1.98 -0.54 -1.69
CA ALA A 70 2.27 -0.30 -3.09
C ALA A 70 1.63 -1.38 -3.98
N ALA A 71 1.83 -2.66 -3.64
CA ALA A 71 1.23 -3.77 -4.37
C ALA A 71 -0.30 -3.71 -4.36
N THR A 72 -0.91 -3.32 -3.24
CA THR A 72 -2.38 -3.21 -3.13
C THR A 72 -2.93 -2.19 -4.13
N TYR A 73 -2.35 -0.98 -4.20
CA TYR A 73 -2.78 0.07 -5.15
C TYR A 73 -2.41 -0.21 -6.61
N LEU A 74 -1.50 -1.15 -6.84
CA LEU A 74 -1.10 -1.58 -8.17
C LEU A 74 -1.96 -2.73 -8.72
N LEU A 75 -2.89 -3.30 -7.95
CA LEU A 75 -3.74 -4.41 -8.40
C LEU A 75 -4.54 -4.08 -9.67
N GLU A 76 -5.06 -2.86 -9.80
CA GLU A 76 -5.89 -2.47 -10.95
C GLU A 76 -5.09 -2.24 -12.24
N ASN A 77 -3.83 -1.82 -12.14
CA ASN A 77 -3.03 -1.36 -13.30
C ASN A 77 -1.81 -2.23 -13.61
N HIS A 78 -1.32 -2.98 -12.61
CA HIS A 78 -0.12 -3.83 -12.66
C HIS A 78 -0.37 -5.12 -11.87
N GLU A 79 -1.48 -5.79 -12.20
CA GLU A 79 -2.01 -6.92 -11.45
C GLU A 79 -0.98 -8.06 -11.26
N ASN A 80 -0.24 -8.41 -12.31
CA ASN A 80 0.70 -9.53 -12.26
C ASN A 80 1.82 -9.30 -11.24
N GLU A 81 2.42 -8.11 -11.26
CA GLU A 81 3.47 -7.68 -10.34
C GLU A 81 2.93 -7.61 -8.90
N ALA A 82 1.75 -7.01 -8.73
CA ALA A 82 1.07 -6.88 -7.45
C ALA A 82 0.74 -8.24 -6.83
N ILE A 83 0.04 -9.12 -7.56
CA ILE A 83 -0.32 -10.47 -7.09
C ILE A 83 0.92 -11.28 -6.75
N LYS A 84 1.97 -11.21 -7.58
CA LYS A 84 3.23 -11.92 -7.33
C LYS A 84 3.85 -11.49 -6.00
N LEU A 85 3.91 -10.18 -5.72
CA LEU A 85 4.47 -9.68 -4.47
C LEU A 85 3.59 -10.01 -3.27
N LEU A 86 2.28 -9.76 -3.35
CA LEU A 86 1.33 -10.10 -2.28
C LEU A 86 1.36 -11.59 -1.94
N THR A 87 1.41 -12.46 -2.95
CA THR A 87 1.53 -13.92 -2.76
C THR A 87 2.86 -14.30 -2.11
N SER A 88 3.94 -13.57 -2.41
CA SER A 88 5.22 -13.77 -1.73
C SER A 88 5.13 -13.36 -0.26
N ILE A 89 4.54 -12.19 0.04
CA ILE A 89 4.37 -11.68 1.40
C ILE A 89 3.48 -12.62 2.22
N SER A 90 2.37 -13.12 1.66
CA SER A 90 1.43 -14.00 2.38
C SER A 90 2.07 -15.32 2.84
N LYS A 91 3.11 -15.79 2.15
CA LYS A 91 3.82 -17.05 2.45
C LYS A 91 5.01 -16.90 3.41
N LYS A 92 5.41 -15.67 3.79
CA LYS A 92 6.62 -15.42 4.59
C LYS A 92 6.41 -15.51 6.11
N ASN A 93 5.19 -15.71 6.60
CA ASN A 93 4.85 -15.72 8.04
C ASN A 93 5.36 -14.46 8.80
N ILE A 94 5.23 -13.29 8.18
CA ILE A 94 5.60 -12.00 8.74
C ILE A 94 4.38 -11.44 9.48
N THR A 95 4.44 -11.42 10.81
CA THR A 95 3.44 -10.88 11.76
C THR A 95 2.04 -10.69 11.14
N HIS A 96 1.54 -9.45 11.09
CA HIS A 96 0.24 -9.10 10.53
C HIS A 96 0.30 -8.88 9.01
N PHE A 97 1.49 -8.69 8.43
CA PHE A 97 1.66 -8.41 7.00
C PHE A 97 1.30 -9.61 6.12
N SER A 98 1.69 -10.84 6.50
CA SER A 98 1.33 -12.04 5.74
C SER A 98 -0.18 -12.29 5.73
N PHE A 99 -0.84 -12.07 6.86
CA PHE A 99 -2.30 -12.14 6.96
C PHE A 99 -2.96 -11.06 6.08
N ASN A 100 -2.54 -9.80 6.19
CA ASN A 100 -3.09 -8.72 5.38
C ASN A 100 -2.92 -8.98 3.87
N ALA A 101 -1.75 -9.44 3.44
CA ALA A 101 -1.52 -9.78 2.03
C ALA A 101 -2.46 -10.89 1.54
N GLN A 102 -2.73 -11.89 2.38
CA GLN A 102 -3.67 -12.97 2.06
C GLN A 102 -5.09 -12.43 1.91
N ILE A 103 -5.57 -11.62 2.88
CA ILE A 103 -6.90 -11.02 2.83
C ILE A 103 -7.05 -10.11 1.60
N THR A 104 -6.07 -9.25 1.31
CA THR A 104 -6.10 -8.40 0.11
C THR A 104 -6.23 -9.23 -1.17
N LEU A 105 -5.50 -10.35 -1.29
CA LEU A 105 -5.62 -11.23 -2.45
C LEU A 105 -6.99 -11.90 -2.55
N ASP A 106 -7.57 -12.30 -1.44
CA ASP A 106 -8.86 -12.99 -1.43
C ASP A 106 -9.99 -12.02 -1.80
N GLU A 107 -10.00 -10.82 -1.22
CA GLU A 107 -10.95 -9.74 -1.57
C GLU A 107 -10.78 -9.26 -3.02
N TRP A 108 -9.54 -9.23 -3.53
CA TRP A 108 -9.29 -8.91 -4.94
C TRP A 108 -9.89 -9.98 -5.87
N LYS A 109 -9.65 -11.26 -5.57
CA LYS A 109 -10.17 -12.39 -6.37
C LYS A 109 -11.68 -12.51 -6.32
N SER A 110 -12.32 -12.15 -5.21
CA SER A 110 -13.78 -12.14 -5.10
C SER A 110 -14.41 -10.93 -5.80
N GLY A 111 -13.62 -9.90 -6.14
CA GLY A 111 -14.10 -8.64 -6.73
C GLY A 111 -14.68 -7.66 -5.70
N ASP A 112 -14.53 -7.96 -4.41
CA ASP A 112 -15.05 -7.19 -3.29
C ASP A 112 -14.12 -6.05 -2.89
N LEU A 113 -12.83 -6.15 -3.20
CA LEU A 113 -11.87 -5.08 -2.94
C LEU A 113 -12.24 -3.82 -3.74
N LYS A 114 -12.47 -2.72 -3.03
CA LYS A 114 -12.62 -1.37 -3.59
C LYS A 114 -11.48 -0.49 -3.12
N LEU A 115 -10.58 -0.15 -4.04
CA LEU A 115 -9.52 0.80 -3.77
C LEU A 115 -10.13 2.20 -3.60
N GLN A 116 -9.58 2.94 -2.64
CA GLN A 116 -9.99 4.31 -2.39
C GLN A 116 -9.00 5.25 -3.07
N TYR A 117 -9.52 6.10 -3.95
CA TYR A 117 -8.81 7.24 -4.53
C TYR A 117 -9.55 8.50 -4.11
#